data_AF-A0A9X3XDT5-F1
#
_entry.id   AF-A0A9X3XDT5-F1
#
_cell.length_a   1.000
_cell.length_b   1.000
_cell.length_c   1.000
_cell.angle_alpha   90.00
_cell.angle_beta   90.00
_cell.angle_gamma   90.00
#
_symmetry.space_group_name_H-M   'P 1'
#
loop_
_entity.id
_entity.type
_entity.pdbx_description
1 polymer ?
#
loop_
_entity_poly.entity_id
_entity_poly.type
_entity_poly.pdbx_seq_one_letter_code
_entity_poly.pdbx_strand_id
1 'polypeptide(L)'
;MVSRARRSPSPALAALLAALPLGCGAPQTPAKVDANAPKPAESPAPLASTAPPPEAAPATNETPSPAPEKPARPPSPFYPLIVHGQPSFRMFVLPSFIAAISGDYLSTPIRIDGNGARVDGSLYAGLKGLGEQNAFYVMWITGDLPKHGKLGLNLPGERGGEDVFYSWKGSAWARDPDKPMPPAVSSAYYMGGIYSSAPWGDRALYEINDPNLDEAKPIFVLGPGGSSPPVPEIAKGTGRCKTKLLGHADLRALPSGDLIGFGKECREGDQPSFYGQSGAGPLAVERWPKGSRTSVIDVLPGSDVVTSLRPGSRFYVLGPNDVLAVALPGDRGAAYAAHWNGKSWSDISPGGSESVNDAFRTKDGSLWLLREKGLDRYTSGKWTTFTPGGIHNTIEWAKVGPDDKIWAGRSEELLTLEKDGFRVIPLPELDPREEGTPIDILFRGDEILVPARAGGQVTVLSTKKPTKVLDLDAPDEPAEGAPPPRPAPKTELHAFSRITPGTPGCKELFVVLYKLAKVAPPDYDFPLTRAALKGHTELSSVKFAETEDAGRRYFVAFVPSFSIGQKLVKTVQEGVKNSTPQLLCGKPARTNRDIRIDLRTGEIVKANP
;
A
#
# COMPACT_ATOMS: atom_id res chain seq x y z
N MET A 1 -65.90 28.16 7.83
CA MET A 1 -66.67 29.00 6.87
C MET A 1 -65.70 29.88 6.07
N VAL A 2 -66.11 30.35 4.88
CA VAL A 2 -65.70 31.58 4.14
C VAL A 2 -64.33 32.20 4.53
N SER A 3 -63.22 32.19 3.77
CA SER A 3 -62.89 32.40 2.34
C SER A 3 -62.56 33.84 1.88
N ARG A 4 -61.41 33.99 1.19
CA ARG A 4 -61.07 34.95 0.11
C ARG A 4 -61.09 36.48 0.36
N ALA A 5 -59.91 37.08 0.17
CA ALA A 5 -59.64 38.09 -0.88
C ALA A 5 -58.20 37.84 -1.39
N ARG A 6 -57.83 37.70 -2.68
CA ARG A 6 -58.12 38.39 -3.96
C ARG A 6 -57.56 39.83 -4.07
N ARG A 7 -56.51 39.98 -4.89
CA ARG A 7 -56.34 41.02 -5.93
C ARG A 7 -55.57 40.42 -7.12
N SER A 8 -55.62 41.07 -8.28
CA SER A 8 -55.36 40.46 -9.60
C SER A 8 -54.11 41.02 -10.31
N PRO A 9 -53.49 40.27 -11.25
CA PRO A 9 -52.42 40.75 -12.13
C PRO A 9 -52.94 41.18 -13.53
N SER A 10 -52.24 42.11 -14.20
CA SER A 10 -52.35 42.47 -15.64
C SER A 10 -51.46 43.69 -15.96
N PRO A 11 -51.11 43.99 -17.25
CA PRO A 11 -50.89 43.08 -18.39
C PRO A 11 -49.67 43.48 -19.27
N ALA A 12 -49.56 42.87 -20.47
CA ALA A 12 -48.72 43.24 -21.63
C ALA A 12 -47.18 43.01 -21.51
N LEU A 13 -46.45 42.75 -22.60
CA LEU A 13 -46.78 42.83 -24.04
C LEU A 13 -46.33 41.54 -24.79
N ALA A 14 -46.94 41.25 -25.95
CA ALA A 14 -46.50 40.24 -26.93
C ALA A 14 -45.87 40.96 -28.16
N ALA A 15 -45.33 40.35 -29.23
CA ALA A 15 -45.16 38.97 -29.68
C ALA A 15 -43.79 38.89 -30.45
N LEU A 16 -43.48 38.16 -31.54
CA LEU A 16 -44.18 37.23 -32.43
C LEU A 16 -43.15 36.39 -33.22
N LEU A 17 -43.30 35.05 -33.29
CA LEU A 17 -43.38 34.24 -34.53
C LEU A 17 -43.24 32.74 -34.24
N ALA A 18 -43.78 31.89 -35.13
CA ALA A 18 -43.78 30.44 -35.01
C ALA A 18 -43.70 29.76 -36.39
N ALA A 19 -43.18 28.52 -36.45
CA ALA A 19 -43.58 27.50 -37.44
C ALA A 19 -42.97 26.11 -37.16
N LEU A 20 -43.83 25.15 -36.75
CA LEU A 20 -43.84 23.72 -37.16
C LEU A 20 -42.63 22.79 -36.88
N PRO A 21 -42.81 21.45 -36.90
CA PRO A 21 -43.99 20.67 -36.48
C PRO A 21 -43.65 19.58 -35.44
N LEU A 22 -44.67 19.11 -34.71
CA LEU A 22 -44.60 17.91 -33.88
C LEU A 22 -44.73 16.64 -34.74
N GLY A 23 -43.76 15.73 -34.66
CA GLY A 23 -43.83 14.39 -35.25
C GLY A 23 -44.15 13.33 -34.20
N CYS A 24 -45.39 12.82 -34.18
CA CYS A 24 -45.76 11.73 -33.28
C CYS A 24 -45.24 10.38 -33.82
N GLY A 25 -44.18 9.85 -33.21
CA GLY A 25 -43.72 8.48 -33.45
C GLY A 25 -44.65 7.46 -32.78
N ALA A 26 -45.19 6.51 -33.54
CA ALA A 26 -45.98 5.40 -33.01
C ALA A 26 -45.07 4.37 -32.29
N PRO A 27 -45.58 3.66 -31.26
CA PRO A 27 -44.81 2.63 -30.57
C PRO A 27 -44.55 1.43 -31.50
N GLN A 28 -43.28 1.04 -31.62
CA GLN A 28 -42.92 -0.19 -32.35
C GLN A 28 -43.31 -1.42 -31.53
N THR A 29 -43.97 -2.38 -32.17
CA THR A 29 -44.22 -3.70 -31.59
C THR A 29 -42.91 -4.49 -31.46
N PRO A 30 -42.72 -5.26 -30.37
CA PRO A 30 -41.54 -6.11 -30.23
C PRO A 30 -41.54 -7.20 -31.32
N ALA A 31 -40.39 -7.40 -31.95
CA ALA A 31 -40.20 -8.47 -32.93
C ALA A 31 -40.36 -9.85 -32.28
N LYS A 32 -40.96 -10.80 -33.00
CA LYS A 32 -40.92 -12.21 -32.62
C LYS A 32 -39.47 -12.70 -32.73
N VAL A 33 -38.96 -13.31 -31.66
CA VAL A 33 -37.74 -14.11 -31.72
C VAL A 33 -38.14 -15.51 -32.18
N ASP A 34 -37.69 -15.93 -33.37
CA ASP A 34 -37.95 -17.27 -33.88
C ASP A 34 -37.14 -18.32 -33.13
N ALA A 35 -37.84 -19.23 -32.45
CA ALA A 35 -37.25 -20.28 -31.62
C ALA A 35 -36.76 -21.48 -32.45
N ASN A 36 -35.74 -21.29 -33.30
CA ASN A 36 -35.03 -22.36 -34.00
C ASN A 36 -33.68 -22.67 -33.32
N ALA A 37 -33.74 -23.33 -32.15
CA ALA A 37 -32.55 -23.88 -31.52
C ALA A 37 -32.12 -25.19 -32.22
N PRO A 38 -30.86 -25.32 -32.69
CA PRO A 38 -30.38 -26.57 -33.25
C PRO A 38 -30.31 -27.66 -32.17
N LYS A 39 -30.71 -28.88 -32.56
CA LYS A 39 -30.70 -30.09 -31.73
C LYS A 39 -29.27 -30.37 -31.21
N PRO A 40 -29.08 -30.74 -29.92
CA PRO A 40 -27.75 -31.10 -29.42
C PRO A 40 -27.19 -32.31 -30.19
N ALA A 41 -25.90 -32.23 -30.54
CA ALA A 41 -25.21 -33.28 -31.27
C ALA A 41 -25.01 -34.54 -30.41
N GLU A 42 -24.88 -35.69 -31.07
CA GLU A 42 -24.77 -37.00 -30.41
C GLU A 42 -23.42 -37.19 -29.70
N SER A 43 -23.42 -38.03 -28.66
CA SER A 43 -22.21 -38.33 -27.90
C SER A 43 -21.15 -39.00 -28.78
N PRO A 44 -19.87 -38.60 -28.72
CA PRO A 44 -18.81 -39.29 -29.44
C PRO A 44 -18.66 -40.74 -28.94
N ALA A 45 -18.32 -41.63 -29.86
CA ALA A 45 -18.06 -43.04 -29.59
C ALA A 45 -16.80 -43.23 -28.73
N PRO A 46 -16.69 -44.33 -27.95
CA PRO A 46 -15.51 -44.60 -27.13
C PRO A 46 -14.25 -44.73 -27.98
N LEU A 47 -13.16 -44.09 -27.54
CA LEU A 47 -11.85 -44.17 -28.16
C LEU A 47 -11.33 -45.62 -28.15
N ALA A 48 -10.81 -46.09 -29.28
CA ALA A 48 -10.17 -47.39 -29.37
C ALA A 48 -8.88 -47.41 -28.54
N SER A 49 -8.66 -48.50 -27.79
CA SER A 49 -7.45 -48.69 -26.99
C SER A 49 -6.23 -48.80 -27.91
N THR A 50 -5.38 -47.77 -27.91
CA THR A 50 -4.06 -47.84 -28.52
C THR A 50 -3.17 -48.84 -27.79
N ALA A 51 -2.37 -49.60 -28.53
CA ALA A 51 -1.37 -50.50 -27.97
C ALA A 51 -0.27 -49.70 -27.22
N PRO A 52 0.39 -50.30 -26.20
CA PRO A 52 1.54 -49.67 -25.56
C PRO A 52 2.67 -49.45 -26.59
N PRO A 53 3.41 -48.33 -26.50
CA PRO A 53 4.56 -48.10 -27.36
C PRO A 53 5.66 -49.13 -27.07
N PRO A 54 6.51 -49.47 -28.07
CA PRO A 54 7.64 -50.38 -27.85
C PRO A 54 8.63 -49.80 -26.83
N GLU A 55 9.23 -50.70 -26.07
CA GLU A 55 10.21 -50.39 -25.02
C GLU A 55 11.41 -49.62 -25.60
N ALA A 56 11.67 -48.43 -25.07
CA ALA A 56 12.69 -47.55 -25.62
C ALA A 56 14.10 -48.10 -25.36
N ALA A 57 14.94 -48.14 -26.39
CA ALA A 57 16.33 -48.56 -26.28
C ALA A 57 17.09 -47.67 -25.26
N PRO A 58 18.04 -48.25 -24.49
CA PRO A 58 18.78 -47.50 -23.48
C PRO A 58 19.52 -46.32 -24.12
N ALA A 59 19.31 -45.12 -23.56
CA ALA A 59 19.91 -43.89 -24.08
C ALA A 59 21.44 -43.98 -24.10
N THR A 60 22.01 -43.85 -25.29
CA THR A 60 23.46 -43.68 -25.46
C THR A 60 23.87 -42.34 -24.86
N ASN A 61 24.88 -42.34 -24.00
CA ASN A 61 25.48 -41.12 -23.44
C ASN A 61 26.27 -40.37 -24.52
N GLU A 62 25.56 -39.75 -25.46
CA GLU A 62 26.14 -38.70 -26.30
C GLU A 62 26.46 -37.49 -25.41
N THR A 63 27.72 -37.06 -25.43
CA THR A 63 28.11 -35.81 -24.77
C THR A 63 27.30 -34.68 -25.42
N PRO A 64 26.53 -33.89 -24.65
CA PRO A 64 25.69 -32.85 -25.24
C PRO A 64 26.59 -31.86 -26.00
N SER A 65 26.28 -31.65 -27.28
CA SER A 65 26.94 -30.62 -28.07
C SER A 65 26.86 -29.28 -27.33
N PRO A 66 27.93 -28.46 -27.31
CA PRO A 66 27.90 -27.19 -26.64
C PRO A 66 26.73 -26.35 -27.17
N ALA A 67 25.93 -25.79 -26.27
CA ALA A 67 24.81 -24.95 -26.64
C ALA A 67 25.32 -23.80 -27.54
N PRO A 68 24.61 -23.46 -28.64
CA PRO A 68 25.06 -22.42 -29.55
C PRO A 68 25.23 -21.10 -28.79
N GLU A 69 26.41 -20.49 -28.95
CA GLU A 69 26.80 -19.28 -28.24
C GLU A 69 25.77 -18.16 -28.49
N LYS A 70 25.13 -17.67 -27.42
CA LYS A 70 24.07 -16.65 -27.52
C LYS A 70 24.69 -15.39 -28.13
N PRO A 71 24.16 -14.85 -29.25
CA PRO A 71 24.79 -13.74 -29.96
C PRO A 71 24.94 -12.54 -29.03
N ALA A 72 26.12 -11.91 -29.07
CA ALA A 72 26.49 -10.84 -28.15
C ALA A 72 25.43 -9.72 -28.13
N ARG A 73 24.87 -9.46 -26.94
CA ARG A 73 23.87 -8.40 -26.74
C ARG A 73 24.46 -7.03 -27.11
N PRO A 74 23.68 -6.10 -27.70
CA PRO A 74 24.09 -4.71 -27.80
C PRO A 74 24.33 -4.12 -26.39
N PRO A 75 25.33 -3.24 -26.20
CA PRO A 75 25.68 -2.74 -24.89
C PRO A 75 24.53 -1.94 -24.26
N SER A 76 24.25 -2.22 -22.99
CA SER A 76 23.26 -1.46 -22.22
C SER A 76 23.75 -0.04 -21.93
N PRO A 77 22.89 0.99 -22.04
CA PRO A 77 23.18 2.32 -21.52
C PRO A 77 22.98 2.42 -19.99
N PHE A 78 22.61 1.32 -19.32
CA PHE A 78 22.37 1.26 -17.89
C PHE A 78 23.46 0.50 -17.13
N TYR A 79 23.70 0.93 -15.90
CA TYR A 79 24.65 0.34 -14.95
C TYR A 79 23.92 -0.06 -13.66
N PRO A 80 24.27 -1.19 -13.01
CA PRO A 80 23.73 -1.52 -11.69
C PRO A 80 24.17 -0.47 -10.66
N LEU A 81 23.20 0.07 -9.93
CA LEU A 81 23.37 1.09 -8.88
C LEU A 81 23.06 0.51 -7.50
N ILE A 82 22.03 -0.35 -7.41
CA ILE A 82 21.68 -1.14 -6.22
C ILE A 82 21.46 -2.58 -6.69
N VAL A 83 22.03 -3.57 -6.00
CA VAL A 83 21.79 -5.00 -6.25
C VAL A 83 21.20 -5.68 -5.00
N HIS A 84 20.62 -6.87 -5.20
CA HIS A 84 20.07 -7.73 -4.15
C HIS A 84 18.94 -7.08 -3.31
N GLY A 85 18.16 -6.16 -3.90
CA GLY A 85 17.00 -5.57 -3.25
C GLY A 85 15.87 -6.58 -2.99
N GLN A 86 15.17 -6.41 -1.88
CA GLN A 86 14.03 -7.25 -1.50
C GLN A 86 12.84 -7.08 -2.47
N PRO A 87 11.96 -8.09 -2.65
CA PRO A 87 10.89 -8.10 -3.64
C PRO A 87 9.90 -6.91 -3.58
N SER A 88 9.75 -6.33 -2.39
CA SER A 88 8.86 -5.22 -2.03
C SER A 88 9.49 -3.83 -2.20
N PHE A 89 10.50 -3.71 -3.04
CA PHE A 89 11.20 -2.47 -3.34
C PHE A 89 10.26 -1.35 -3.81
N ARG A 90 10.37 -0.16 -3.21
CA ARG A 90 9.60 1.05 -3.54
C ARG A 90 10.54 2.22 -3.78
N MET A 91 10.19 3.12 -4.69
CA MET A 91 11.00 4.28 -5.05
C MET A 91 10.13 5.54 -5.18
N PHE A 92 10.62 6.65 -4.64
CA PHE A 92 9.92 7.93 -4.57
C PHE A 92 10.84 9.04 -5.11
N VAL A 93 10.43 9.74 -6.16
CA VAL A 93 11.20 10.85 -6.75
C VAL A 93 11.03 12.11 -5.93
N LEU A 94 12.14 12.68 -5.48
CA LEU A 94 12.16 13.92 -4.71
C LEU A 94 13.05 14.95 -5.44
N PRO A 95 12.78 16.27 -5.35
CA PRO A 95 13.51 17.33 -6.07
C PRO A 95 15.05 17.38 -5.94
N SER A 96 15.68 16.59 -5.09
CA SER A 96 17.15 16.55 -4.92
C SER A 96 17.76 15.14 -4.82
N PHE A 97 16.95 14.09 -4.71
CA PHE A 97 17.39 12.68 -4.63
C PHE A 97 16.19 11.76 -4.87
N ILE A 98 16.42 10.46 -5.05
CA ILE A 98 15.36 9.44 -5.00
C ILE A 98 15.47 8.73 -3.65
N ALA A 99 14.36 8.66 -2.92
CA ALA A 99 14.24 7.82 -1.73
C ALA A 99 13.76 6.45 -2.18
N ALA A 100 14.49 5.40 -1.85
CA ALA A 100 14.10 4.02 -2.08
C ALA A 100 13.95 3.28 -0.74
N ILE A 101 13.07 2.29 -0.70
CA ILE A 101 12.74 1.53 0.50
C ILE A 101 12.65 0.06 0.10
N SER A 102 13.40 -0.80 0.78
CA SER A 102 13.47 -2.24 0.50
C SER A 102 13.00 -3.06 1.69
N GLY A 103 12.03 -3.96 1.48
CA GLY A 103 11.51 -4.88 2.50
C GLY A 103 10.16 -4.45 3.12
N ASP A 104 9.27 -5.43 3.36
CA ASP A 104 7.92 -5.20 3.90
C ASP A 104 7.90 -4.96 5.42
N TYR A 105 8.86 -5.54 6.14
CA TYR A 105 8.87 -5.58 7.62
C TYR A 105 10.15 -5.02 8.26
N LEU A 106 11.24 -4.87 7.50
CA LEU A 106 12.45 -4.16 7.91
C LEU A 106 12.88 -3.33 6.71
N SER A 107 12.26 -2.16 6.61
CA SER A 107 12.33 -1.23 5.49
C SER A 107 13.70 -0.52 5.47
N THR A 108 14.63 -0.97 4.63
CA THR A 108 15.95 -0.32 4.51
C THR A 108 15.80 1.03 3.78
N PRO A 109 16.13 2.18 4.41
CA PRO A 109 16.02 3.49 3.77
C PRO A 109 17.25 3.73 2.90
N ILE A 110 17.07 3.88 1.60
CA ILE A 110 18.14 4.09 0.65
C ILE A 110 18.00 5.48 0.02
N ARG A 111 19.06 6.30 0.11
CA ARG A 111 19.14 7.57 -0.60
C ARG A 111 19.95 7.39 -1.88
N ILE A 112 19.35 7.80 -2.99
CA ILE A 112 19.97 7.81 -4.30
C ILE A 112 20.14 9.28 -4.72
N ASP A 113 21.35 9.84 -4.57
CA ASP A 113 21.68 11.22 -4.97
C ASP A 113 22.87 11.28 -5.95
N GLY A 114 23.45 12.45 -6.19
CA GLY A 114 24.58 12.63 -7.12
C GLY A 114 25.84 11.85 -6.74
N ASN A 115 25.92 11.35 -5.50
CA ASN A 115 27.04 10.55 -5.00
C ASN A 115 26.79 9.04 -5.10
N GLY A 116 25.72 8.62 -5.79
CA GLY A 116 25.29 7.22 -5.91
C GLY A 116 24.19 6.83 -4.91
N ALA A 117 24.09 5.53 -4.64
CA ALA A 117 23.15 4.96 -3.69
C ALA A 117 23.84 4.61 -2.36
N ARG A 118 23.17 4.86 -1.23
CA ARG A 118 23.61 4.47 0.11
C ARG A 118 22.42 4.26 1.04
N VAL A 119 22.60 3.42 2.07
CA VAL A 119 21.67 3.40 3.21
C VAL A 119 21.75 4.76 3.93
N ASP A 120 20.61 5.35 4.25
CA ASP A 120 20.52 6.69 4.83
C ASP A 120 19.40 6.76 5.89
N GLY A 121 19.77 6.46 7.14
CA GLY A 121 18.86 6.55 8.28
C GLY A 121 18.31 7.96 8.55
N SER A 122 18.86 9.03 7.93
CA SER A 122 18.27 10.37 8.05
C SER A 122 16.90 10.47 7.37
N LEU A 123 16.59 9.57 6.42
CA LEU A 123 15.26 9.45 5.84
C LEU A 123 14.20 8.99 6.85
N TYR A 124 14.60 8.47 8.02
CA TYR A 124 13.73 8.13 9.15
C TYR A 124 13.97 9.01 10.39
N ALA A 125 14.79 10.06 10.29
CA ALA A 125 15.04 10.97 11.40
C ALA A 125 13.73 11.65 11.85
N GLY A 126 13.43 11.56 13.15
CA GLY A 126 12.24 12.16 13.77
C GLY A 126 10.97 11.30 13.78
N LEU A 127 11.00 10.10 13.18
CA LEU A 127 9.90 9.12 13.24
C LEU A 127 9.76 8.51 14.66
N LYS A 128 9.05 9.20 15.55
CA LYS A 128 8.83 8.78 16.95
C LYS A 128 7.75 7.70 17.06
N GLY A 129 7.99 6.70 17.90
CA GLY A 129 7.10 5.55 18.09
C GLY A 129 7.53 4.31 17.29
N LEU A 130 8.43 4.48 16.31
CA LEU A 130 9.19 3.39 15.74
C LEU A 130 10.20 2.87 16.77
N GLY A 131 9.76 1.91 17.59
CA GLY A 131 10.67 1.09 18.39
C GLY A 131 11.57 0.29 17.45
N GLU A 132 12.86 0.23 17.76
CA GLU A 132 13.85 -0.52 16.98
C GLU A 132 13.35 -1.96 16.69
N GLN A 133 13.48 -2.40 15.44
CA GLN A 133 13.02 -3.69 14.90
C GLN A 133 11.50 -3.87 14.64
N ASN A 134 10.63 -2.89 14.94
CA ASN A 134 9.23 -2.98 14.53
C ASN A 134 9.04 -2.59 13.06
N ALA A 135 8.33 -3.44 12.33
CA ALA A 135 7.86 -3.17 10.97
C ALA A 135 6.98 -1.91 10.90
N PHE A 136 6.99 -1.25 9.75
CA PHE A 136 6.00 -0.25 9.38
C PHE A 136 5.87 -0.22 7.86
N TYR A 137 4.64 -0.21 7.36
CA TYR A 137 4.40 -0.18 5.92
C TYR A 137 4.37 1.27 5.45
N VAL A 138 5.34 1.67 4.64
CA VAL A 138 5.33 2.98 3.98
C VAL A 138 4.31 2.94 2.84
N MET A 139 3.11 3.43 3.14
CA MET A 139 2.02 3.48 2.17
C MET A 139 2.35 4.41 1.01
N TRP A 140 2.81 5.62 1.32
CA TRP A 140 3.14 6.65 0.34
C TRP A 140 4.04 7.75 0.90
N ILE A 141 4.78 8.41 0.00
CA ILE A 141 5.50 9.66 0.23
C ILE A 141 5.09 10.65 -0.87
N THR A 142 4.74 11.89 -0.50
CA THR A 142 4.35 12.96 -1.45
C THR A 142 4.96 14.31 -1.08
N GLY A 143 5.08 15.23 -2.04
CA GLY A 143 5.48 16.64 -1.83
C GLY A 143 6.95 16.98 -2.14
N ASP A 144 7.21 18.28 -2.23
CA ASP A 144 8.46 18.88 -2.73
C ASP A 144 9.64 18.86 -1.73
N LEU A 145 10.19 17.67 -1.46
CA LEU A 145 11.33 17.50 -0.56
C LEU A 145 12.63 18.15 -1.09
N PRO A 146 13.44 18.82 -0.27
CA PRO A 146 13.40 18.85 1.20
C PRO A 146 12.57 19.99 1.80
N LYS A 147 11.83 20.79 1.02
CA LYS A 147 11.06 21.92 1.56
C LYS A 147 9.81 21.45 2.28
N HIS A 148 9.02 20.62 1.61
CA HIS A 148 7.76 20.07 2.11
C HIS A 148 7.64 18.61 1.73
N GLY A 149 7.08 17.80 2.60
CA GLY A 149 6.75 16.42 2.27
C GLY A 149 5.78 15.85 3.27
N LYS A 150 5.07 14.81 2.86
CA LYS A 150 4.12 14.04 3.66
C LYS A 150 4.45 12.55 3.52
N LEU A 151 4.46 11.86 4.64
CA LEU A 151 4.72 10.42 4.76
C LEU A 151 3.56 9.80 5.52
N GLY A 152 2.93 8.78 4.94
CA GLY A 152 1.95 7.92 5.61
C GLY A 152 2.57 6.59 6.00
N LEU A 153 2.60 6.29 7.30
CA LEU A 153 3.08 5.02 7.86
C LEU A 153 1.93 4.25 8.51
N ASN A 154 1.68 3.00 8.10
CA ASN A 154 0.87 2.10 8.92
C ASN A 154 1.76 1.47 10.00
N LEU A 155 1.48 1.77 11.28
CA LEU A 155 2.16 1.17 12.43
C LEU A 155 1.40 -0.09 12.89
N PRO A 156 2.03 -1.28 12.94
CA PRO A 156 1.36 -2.52 13.31
C PRO A 156 0.97 -2.54 14.80
N GLY A 157 -0.29 -2.24 15.08
CA GLY A 157 -0.96 -2.53 16.34
C GLY A 157 -1.69 -3.88 16.33
N GLU A 158 -2.12 -4.37 17.49
CA GLU A 158 -2.94 -5.58 17.59
C GLU A 158 -4.36 -5.34 17.04
N ARG A 159 -4.53 -5.59 15.74
CA ARG A 159 -5.73 -5.37 14.90
C ARG A 159 -6.08 -3.89 14.66
N GLY A 160 -5.75 -3.41 13.45
CA GLY A 160 -6.02 -2.04 13.00
C GLY A 160 -4.85 -1.13 13.33
N GLY A 161 -3.84 -1.11 12.45
CA GLY A 161 -2.62 -0.35 12.68
C GLY A 161 -2.86 1.17 12.72
N GLU A 162 -2.14 1.88 13.60
CA GLU A 162 -2.21 3.34 13.69
C GLU A 162 -1.49 3.93 12.46
N ASP A 163 -2.26 4.51 11.55
CA ASP A 163 -1.72 5.29 10.44
C ASP A 163 -1.21 6.65 10.97
N VAL A 164 0.11 6.85 10.96
CA VAL A 164 0.75 8.06 11.48
C VAL A 164 1.32 8.90 10.36
N PHE A 165 0.86 10.15 10.30
CA PHE A 165 1.34 11.15 9.35
C PHE A 165 2.49 11.98 9.87
N TYR A 166 3.47 12.17 8.99
CA TYR A 166 4.62 13.03 9.22
C TYR A 166 4.73 14.09 8.14
N SER A 167 5.03 15.32 8.55
CA SER A 167 5.54 16.34 7.64
C SER A 167 7.06 16.44 7.77
N TRP A 168 7.74 16.42 6.64
CA TRP A 168 9.16 16.79 6.61
C TRP A 168 9.34 18.29 6.91
N LYS A 169 10.35 18.62 7.71
CA LYS A 169 10.64 19.98 8.19
C LYS A 169 12.04 20.48 7.80
N GLY A 170 12.56 20.04 6.64
CA GLY A 170 13.88 20.41 6.13
C GLY A 170 14.95 19.36 6.40
N SER A 171 15.07 18.88 7.65
CA SER A 171 16.11 17.94 8.09
C SER A 171 15.60 16.65 8.74
N ALA A 172 14.30 16.56 9.02
CA ALA A 172 13.67 15.44 9.70
C ALA A 172 12.16 15.39 9.41
N TRP A 173 11.57 14.21 9.59
CA TRP A 173 10.13 14.02 9.71
C TRP A 173 9.67 14.44 11.11
N ALA A 174 8.83 15.48 11.20
CA ALA A 174 8.05 15.69 12.41
C ALA A 174 6.68 15.01 12.23
N ARG A 175 6.26 14.19 13.20
CA ARG A 175 4.85 13.76 13.30
C ARG A 175 4.01 15.04 13.27
N ASP A 176 2.98 15.09 12.42
CA ASP A 176 2.22 16.34 12.25
C ASP A 176 1.62 16.76 13.61
N PRO A 177 2.06 17.90 14.18
CA PRO A 177 1.87 18.15 15.61
C PRO A 177 0.49 18.73 15.86
N ASP A 178 -0.38 17.94 16.50
CA ASP A 178 -1.60 18.32 17.23
C ASP A 178 -2.49 19.40 16.59
N LYS A 179 -2.47 19.48 15.26
CA LYS A 179 -3.68 19.71 14.47
C LYS A 179 -4.35 18.34 14.39
N PRO A 180 -5.31 18.00 15.27
CA PRO A 180 -6.13 16.82 15.03
C PRO A 180 -6.72 16.97 13.63
N MET A 181 -6.64 15.91 12.83
CA MET A 181 -7.45 15.83 11.61
C MET A 181 -8.88 16.13 12.04
N PRO A 182 -9.54 17.18 11.49
CA PRO A 182 -10.71 17.80 12.12
C PRO A 182 -11.72 16.75 12.57
N PRO A 183 -12.28 16.78 13.80
CA PRO A 183 -12.70 15.57 14.51
C PRO A 183 -13.46 14.49 13.70
N ALA A 184 -14.38 14.90 12.81
CA ALA A 184 -15.07 14.01 11.86
C ALA A 184 -14.13 13.18 10.96
N VAL A 185 -13.03 13.77 10.47
CA VAL A 185 -11.93 13.08 9.79
C VAL A 185 -11.29 12.08 10.74
N SER A 186 -10.85 12.48 11.95
CA SER A 186 -10.17 11.55 12.86
C SER A 186 -11.04 10.37 13.33
N SER A 187 -12.37 10.55 13.43
CA SER A 187 -13.30 9.47 13.77
C SER A 187 -13.60 8.52 12.60
N ALA A 188 -13.64 9.06 11.38
CA ALA A 188 -13.70 8.27 10.16
C ALA A 188 -12.43 7.43 9.95
N TYR A 189 -11.29 8.10 10.14
CA TYR A 189 -9.97 7.60 9.80
C TYR A 189 -9.52 6.38 10.62
N TYR A 190 -10.16 6.12 11.76
CA TYR A 190 -9.77 5.03 12.68
C TYR A 190 -9.90 3.61 12.08
N MET A 191 -10.47 3.48 10.88
CA MET A 191 -10.49 2.23 10.10
C MET A 191 -10.33 2.45 8.57
N GLY A 192 -10.05 3.66 8.07
CA GLY A 192 -10.09 3.96 6.62
C GLY A 192 -9.20 5.13 6.17
N GLY A 193 -8.56 5.00 5.01
CA GLY A 193 -7.51 5.90 4.54
C GLY A 193 -7.98 7.19 3.85
N ILE A 194 -7.06 8.14 3.66
CA ILE A 194 -7.23 9.33 2.80
C ILE A 194 -6.84 8.95 1.37
N TYR A 195 -7.72 9.21 0.40
CA TYR A 195 -7.44 8.91 -1.02
C TYR A 195 -6.91 10.12 -1.79
N SER A 196 -7.49 11.31 -1.60
CA SER A 196 -7.07 12.53 -2.29
C SER A 196 -7.26 13.79 -1.43
N SER A 197 -6.64 14.90 -1.86
CA SER A 197 -6.90 16.22 -1.31
C SER A 197 -6.61 17.32 -2.34
N ALA A 198 -7.36 18.43 -2.27
CA ALA A 198 -7.23 19.56 -3.18
C ALA A 198 -7.20 20.91 -2.43
N PRO A 199 -6.37 21.89 -2.85
CA PRO A 199 -6.43 23.23 -2.31
C PRO A 199 -7.69 23.97 -2.80
N TRP A 200 -8.39 24.67 -1.92
CA TRP A 200 -9.58 25.45 -2.24
C TRP A 200 -9.58 26.76 -1.46
N GLY A 201 -9.11 27.83 -2.12
CA GLY A 201 -8.86 29.12 -1.47
C GLY A 201 -7.72 29.03 -0.45
N ASP A 202 -8.01 29.42 0.79
CA ASP A 202 -7.10 29.36 1.94
C ASP A 202 -7.17 28.03 2.73
N ARG A 203 -7.90 27.04 2.20
CA ARG A 203 -8.15 25.74 2.86
C ARG A 203 -7.74 24.57 1.97
N ALA A 204 -7.71 23.38 2.56
CA ALA A 204 -7.68 22.11 1.85
C ALA A 204 -9.04 21.40 1.96
N LEU A 205 -9.33 20.58 0.95
CA LEU A 205 -10.45 19.66 0.85
C LEU A 205 -9.90 18.24 0.90
N TYR A 206 -10.59 17.30 1.56
CA TYR A 206 -10.11 15.94 1.78
C TYR A 206 -11.13 14.88 1.34
N GLU A 207 -10.63 13.78 0.79
CA GLU A 207 -11.36 12.55 0.53
C GLU A 207 -10.88 11.45 1.46
N ILE A 208 -11.80 10.82 2.19
CA ILE A 208 -11.52 9.90 3.30
C ILE A 208 -12.44 8.70 3.16
N ASN A 209 -11.97 7.49 3.47
CA ASN A 209 -12.85 6.37 3.72
C ASN A 209 -13.26 6.35 5.20
N ASP A 210 -14.56 6.32 5.47
CA ASP A 210 -15.13 6.16 6.81
C ASP A 210 -15.91 4.85 6.85
N PRO A 211 -15.33 3.74 7.32
CA PRO A 211 -16.01 2.45 7.39
C PRO A 211 -16.64 2.17 8.77
N ASN A 212 -16.73 3.18 9.67
CA ASN A 212 -17.71 3.16 10.76
C ASN A 212 -19.12 3.56 10.24
N LEU A 213 -19.16 4.10 9.03
CA LEU A 213 -20.34 4.15 8.16
C LEU A 213 -20.18 3.03 7.13
N ASP A 214 -21.25 2.39 6.69
CA ASP A 214 -21.12 1.30 5.68
C ASP A 214 -20.69 1.78 4.27
N GLU A 215 -20.36 3.06 4.10
CA GLU A 215 -20.25 3.75 2.80
C GLU A 215 -19.22 4.90 2.86
N ALA A 216 -18.26 4.91 1.93
CA ALA A 216 -17.20 5.91 1.87
C ALA A 216 -17.75 7.34 1.66
N LYS A 217 -17.61 8.20 2.67
CA LYS A 217 -17.97 9.63 2.58
C LYS A 217 -16.76 10.49 2.17
N PRO A 218 -16.84 11.27 1.07
CA PRO A 218 -15.94 12.41 0.89
C PRO A 218 -16.25 13.49 1.94
N ILE A 219 -15.66 13.39 3.14
CA ILE A 219 -15.86 14.37 4.21
C ILE A 219 -14.99 15.61 3.95
N PHE A 220 -15.55 16.55 3.20
CA PHE A 220 -14.96 17.85 2.89
C PHE A 220 -14.81 18.74 4.14
N VAL A 221 -13.84 18.45 5.01
CA VAL A 221 -13.56 19.29 6.17
C VAL A 221 -12.47 20.30 5.88
N LEU A 222 -12.83 21.57 6.06
CA LEU A 222 -11.91 22.70 5.90
C LEU A 222 -10.84 22.68 6.99
N GLY A 223 -9.58 22.86 6.61
CA GLY A 223 -8.50 23.11 7.57
C GLY A 223 -8.73 24.42 8.37
N PRO A 224 -8.33 24.47 9.66
CA PRO A 224 -8.53 25.67 10.49
C PRO A 224 -7.66 26.84 10.03
N GLY A 225 -8.28 28.02 9.86
CA GLY A 225 -7.59 29.31 9.68
C GLY A 225 -8.10 30.21 8.55
N GLY A 226 -8.92 29.71 7.63
CA GLY A 226 -9.33 30.47 6.44
C GLY A 226 -10.56 31.37 6.62
N SER A 227 -10.49 32.60 6.09
CA SER A 227 -11.60 33.58 6.05
C SER A 227 -12.46 33.52 4.78
N SER A 228 -12.12 32.63 3.84
CA SER A 228 -12.82 32.44 2.56
C SER A 228 -14.29 32.00 2.70
N PRO A 229 -15.11 32.04 1.61
CA PRO A 229 -16.55 31.71 1.63
C PRO A 229 -16.89 30.37 2.30
N PRO A 230 -18.12 30.16 2.81
CA PRO A 230 -18.46 28.97 3.59
C PRO A 230 -18.28 27.66 2.80
N VAL A 231 -18.21 26.55 3.57
CA VAL A 231 -18.13 25.16 3.10
C VAL A 231 -19.01 24.94 1.85
N PRO A 232 -18.53 24.26 0.79
CA PRO A 232 -19.39 23.89 -0.31
C PRO A 232 -20.33 22.77 0.17
N GLU A 233 -21.63 22.96 0.01
CA GLU A 233 -22.60 21.90 0.28
C GLU A 233 -22.48 20.85 -0.83
N ILE A 234 -22.13 19.62 -0.43
CA ILE A 234 -22.10 18.46 -1.30
C ILE A 234 -23.54 18.16 -1.74
N ALA A 235 -23.73 17.87 -3.03
CA ALA A 235 -25.04 17.48 -3.53
C ALA A 235 -25.46 16.15 -2.87
N LYS A 236 -26.56 16.17 -2.13
CA LYS A 236 -27.13 14.98 -1.47
C LYS A 236 -27.89 14.12 -2.49
N GLY A 237 -27.71 12.81 -2.38
CA GLY A 237 -28.43 11.82 -3.19
C GLY A 237 -29.84 11.54 -2.66
N THR A 238 -30.46 10.47 -3.17
CA THR A 238 -31.80 10.00 -2.75
C THR A 238 -31.75 8.56 -2.23
N GLY A 239 -32.73 8.16 -1.41
CA GLY A 239 -32.77 6.84 -0.79
C GLY A 239 -31.58 6.60 0.15
N ARG A 240 -30.72 5.62 -0.17
CA ARG A 240 -29.49 5.32 0.61
C ARG A 240 -28.35 6.29 0.29
N CYS A 241 -28.34 6.89 -0.91
CA CYS A 241 -27.29 7.76 -1.40
C CYS A 241 -27.14 9.03 -0.54
N LYS A 242 -26.14 9.06 0.35
CA LYS A 242 -25.84 10.24 1.19
C LYS A 242 -25.23 11.39 0.37
N THR A 243 -24.54 11.06 -0.72
CA THR A 243 -23.96 11.95 -1.73
C THR A 243 -24.55 11.63 -3.11
N LYS A 244 -24.50 12.56 -4.07
CA LYS A 244 -24.88 12.30 -5.46
C LYS A 244 -23.85 11.51 -6.25
N LEU A 245 -22.60 11.45 -5.79
CA LEU A 245 -21.57 10.60 -6.37
C LEU A 245 -21.12 9.48 -5.42
N LEU A 246 -20.83 8.32 -6.01
CA LEU A 246 -20.12 7.18 -5.41
C LEU A 246 -18.73 7.03 -6.04
N GLY A 247 -17.81 6.37 -5.31
CA GLY A 247 -16.55 5.90 -5.88
C GLY A 247 -15.71 7.03 -6.44
N HIS A 248 -15.54 8.09 -5.65
CA HIS A 248 -14.67 9.17 -6.03
C HIS A 248 -13.23 8.67 -6.23
N ALA A 249 -12.52 9.30 -7.18
CA ALA A 249 -11.21 8.83 -7.63
C ALA A 249 -10.16 9.95 -7.78
N ASP A 250 -10.61 11.21 -7.95
CA ASP A 250 -9.72 12.36 -8.03
C ASP A 250 -10.48 13.66 -7.68
N LEU A 251 -9.84 14.54 -6.90
CA LEU A 251 -10.31 15.88 -6.55
C LEU A 251 -9.31 16.91 -7.07
N ARG A 252 -9.77 17.86 -7.90
CA ARG A 252 -8.90 18.89 -8.50
C ARG A 252 -9.50 20.29 -8.41
N ALA A 253 -8.65 21.26 -8.11
CA ALA A 253 -8.92 22.66 -8.41
C ALA A 253 -8.47 22.97 -9.84
N LEU A 254 -9.35 23.61 -10.62
CA LEU A 254 -9.07 24.11 -11.96
C LEU A 254 -8.39 25.49 -11.91
N PRO A 255 -7.60 25.90 -12.92
CA PRO A 255 -7.05 27.26 -13.01
C PRO A 255 -8.11 28.37 -13.03
N SER A 256 -9.36 28.06 -13.37
CA SER A 256 -10.51 28.95 -13.23
C SER A 256 -10.87 29.25 -11.75
N GLY A 257 -10.51 28.35 -10.83
CA GLY A 257 -10.89 28.36 -9.42
C GLY A 257 -12.12 27.51 -9.10
N ASP A 258 -12.70 26.85 -10.11
CA ASP A 258 -13.66 25.76 -9.94
C ASP A 258 -12.99 24.55 -9.25
N LEU A 259 -13.74 23.79 -8.49
CA LEU A 259 -13.36 22.49 -7.94
C LEU A 259 -14.15 21.39 -8.65
N ILE A 260 -13.52 20.24 -8.94
CA ILE A 260 -14.17 19.07 -9.53
C ILE A 260 -13.85 17.78 -8.77
N GLY A 261 -14.82 16.88 -8.72
CA GLY A 261 -14.71 15.50 -8.24
C GLY A 261 -15.34 14.52 -9.24
N PHE A 262 -14.61 13.47 -9.59
CA PHE A 262 -15.06 12.42 -10.52
C PHE A 262 -15.70 11.27 -9.74
N GLY A 263 -16.75 10.61 -10.27
CA GLY A 263 -17.34 9.41 -9.67
C GLY A 263 -18.50 8.83 -10.49
N LYS A 264 -19.34 8.00 -9.85
CA LYS A 264 -20.58 7.43 -10.40
C LYS A 264 -21.81 8.16 -9.86
N GLU A 265 -22.80 8.49 -10.69
CA GLU A 265 -24.10 9.00 -10.21
C GLU A 265 -24.77 7.96 -9.30
N CYS A 266 -25.10 8.37 -8.07
CA CYS A 266 -25.79 7.53 -7.09
C CYS A 266 -27.30 7.65 -7.26
N ARG A 267 -27.99 6.53 -7.51
CA ARG A 267 -29.43 6.46 -7.77
C ARG A 267 -30.17 5.75 -6.64
N GLU A 268 -31.47 6.04 -6.50
CA GLU A 268 -32.29 5.45 -5.44
C GLU A 268 -32.35 3.92 -5.56
N GLY A 269 -31.85 3.24 -4.52
CA GLY A 269 -31.77 1.77 -4.45
C GLY A 269 -30.36 1.21 -4.58
N ASP A 270 -29.38 2.00 -5.05
CA ASP A 270 -27.97 1.59 -5.14
C ASP A 270 -27.45 1.05 -3.80
N GLN A 271 -26.63 -0.01 -3.89
CA GLN A 271 -25.80 -0.51 -2.79
C GLN A 271 -24.35 -0.13 -3.12
N PRO A 272 -23.77 0.92 -2.50
CA PRO A 272 -22.36 1.24 -2.70
C PRO A 272 -21.49 0.11 -2.14
N SER A 273 -20.37 -0.16 -2.81
CA SER A 273 -19.34 -1.06 -2.26
C SER A 273 -18.44 -0.34 -1.25
N PHE A 274 -17.67 -1.11 -0.48
CA PHE A 274 -16.74 -0.64 0.57
C PHE A 274 -15.69 0.39 0.09
N TYR A 275 -15.41 0.44 -1.22
CA TYR A 275 -14.51 1.43 -1.84
C TYR A 275 -15.27 2.46 -2.70
N GLY A 276 -16.60 2.43 -2.71
CA GLY A 276 -17.46 3.19 -3.63
C GLY A 276 -17.34 2.79 -5.11
N GLN A 277 -16.40 1.92 -5.46
CA GLN A 277 -15.95 1.56 -6.83
C GLN A 277 -17.02 0.88 -7.71
N SER A 278 -18.26 0.70 -7.24
CA SER A 278 -19.36 0.10 -8.00
C SER A 278 -20.71 0.67 -7.59
N GLY A 279 -21.58 0.87 -8.58
CA GLY A 279 -22.97 1.35 -8.45
C GLY A 279 -23.65 1.31 -9.83
N ALA A 280 -24.98 1.41 -9.91
CA ALA A 280 -25.72 1.20 -11.16
C ALA A 280 -25.86 2.43 -12.07
N GLY A 281 -25.59 3.64 -11.57
CA GLY A 281 -25.66 4.87 -12.39
C GLY A 281 -24.51 5.03 -13.40
N PRO A 282 -24.57 6.05 -14.28
CA PRO A 282 -23.49 6.47 -15.18
C PRO A 282 -22.30 7.07 -14.42
N LEU A 283 -21.23 7.39 -15.14
CA LEU A 283 -20.19 8.29 -14.64
C LEU A 283 -20.69 9.73 -14.63
N ALA A 284 -20.25 10.50 -13.65
CA ALA A 284 -20.61 11.90 -13.51
C ALA A 284 -19.50 12.69 -12.80
N VAL A 285 -19.50 14.00 -13.05
CA VAL A 285 -18.58 14.95 -12.42
C VAL A 285 -19.37 15.90 -11.55
N GLU A 286 -19.04 15.97 -10.27
CA GLU A 286 -19.53 17.00 -9.38
C GLU A 286 -18.58 18.18 -9.46
N ARG A 287 -19.10 19.37 -9.81
CA ARG A 287 -18.32 20.57 -9.99
C ARG A 287 -18.88 21.70 -9.14
N TRP A 288 -18.01 22.34 -8.36
CA TRP A 288 -18.32 23.50 -7.54
C TRP A 288 -17.69 24.73 -8.20
N PRO A 289 -18.49 25.60 -8.85
CA PRO A 289 -17.98 26.82 -9.47
C PRO A 289 -17.28 27.74 -8.46
N LYS A 290 -16.26 28.48 -8.88
CA LYS A 290 -15.49 29.37 -7.98
C LYS A 290 -16.41 30.29 -7.16
N GLY A 291 -16.39 30.12 -5.83
CA GLY A 291 -17.21 30.93 -4.90
C GLY A 291 -18.68 30.50 -4.78
N SER A 292 -19.12 29.47 -5.50
CA SER A 292 -20.42 28.84 -5.29
C SER A 292 -20.46 28.11 -3.95
N ARG A 293 -21.65 28.03 -3.35
CA ARG A 293 -21.93 27.13 -2.21
C ARG A 293 -22.47 25.78 -2.65
N THR A 294 -22.97 25.66 -3.88
CA THR A 294 -23.62 24.47 -4.40
C THR A 294 -22.87 23.93 -5.61
N SER A 295 -22.74 22.63 -5.70
CA SER A 295 -22.28 21.91 -6.89
C SER A 295 -23.32 21.87 -7.99
N VAL A 296 -22.85 21.54 -9.19
CA VAL A 296 -23.61 20.97 -10.31
C VAL A 296 -23.13 19.54 -10.52
N ILE A 297 -24.03 18.63 -10.88
CA ILE A 297 -23.68 17.28 -11.35
C ILE A 297 -23.77 17.28 -12.87
N ASP A 298 -22.62 17.15 -13.52
CA ASP A 298 -22.49 17.00 -14.97
C ASP A 298 -22.36 15.49 -15.29
N VAL A 299 -23.46 14.83 -15.70
CA VAL A 299 -23.45 13.40 -16.10
C VAL A 299 -22.68 13.24 -17.41
N LEU A 300 -21.79 12.24 -17.49
CA LEU A 300 -20.92 12.05 -18.63
C LEU A 300 -21.60 11.22 -19.74
N PRO A 301 -21.61 11.69 -21.00
CA PRO A 301 -22.39 11.07 -22.08
C PRO A 301 -21.89 9.66 -22.43
N GLY A 302 -22.80 8.69 -22.60
CA GLY A 302 -22.46 7.31 -22.99
C GLY A 302 -21.92 6.43 -21.85
N SER A 303 -21.75 6.97 -20.64
CA SER A 303 -21.01 6.31 -19.57
C SER A 303 -21.79 5.27 -18.74
N ASP A 304 -23.08 5.06 -18.99
CA ASP A 304 -23.91 4.03 -18.31
C ASP A 304 -23.35 2.60 -18.44
N VAL A 305 -22.46 2.35 -19.42
CA VAL A 305 -21.79 1.05 -19.61
C VAL A 305 -20.66 0.77 -18.61
N VAL A 306 -20.14 1.79 -17.92
CA VAL A 306 -19.02 1.63 -16.98
C VAL A 306 -19.56 1.19 -15.63
N THR A 307 -19.63 -0.12 -15.38
CA THR A 307 -20.20 -0.70 -14.15
C THR A 307 -19.48 -0.24 -12.87
N SER A 308 -18.17 -0.03 -12.96
CA SER A 308 -17.25 0.07 -11.83
C SER A 308 -16.00 0.89 -12.18
N LEU A 309 -15.30 1.40 -11.17
CA LEU A 309 -14.09 2.22 -11.29
C LEU A 309 -12.90 1.57 -10.58
N ARG A 310 -11.75 1.47 -11.25
CA ARG A 310 -10.47 1.09 -10.61
C ARG A 310 -9.74 2.31 -10.05
N PRO A 311 -8.88 2.10 -9.03
CA PRO A 311 -7.78 3.02 -8.71
C PRO A 311 -7.02 3.38 -9.99
N GLY A 312 -6.66 4.66 -10.14
CA GLY A 312 -6.04 5.18 -11.35
C GLY A 312 -7.01 5.86 -12.33
N SER A 313 -8.33 5.73 -12.15
CA SER A 313 -9.29 6.66 -12.77
C SER A 313 -9.02 8.08 -12.27
N ARG A 314 -8.89 9.10 -13.15
CA ARG A 314 -8.44 10.45 -12.75
C ARG A 314 -8.84 11.57 -13.71
N PHE A 315 -8.61 12.83 -13.31
CA PHE A 315 -8.71 14.00 -14.19
C PHE A 315 -7.34 14.41 -14.76
N TYR A 316 -7.35 14.94 -15.98
CA TYR A 316 -6.26 15.75 -16.53
C TYR A 316 -6.77 17.16 -16.79
N VAL A 317 -6.27 18.12 -16.03
CA VAL A 317 -6.60 19.54 -16.22
C VAL A 317 -5.67 20.10 -17.29
N LEU A 318 -6.22 20.40 -18.47
CA LEU A 318 -5.46 20.91 -19.61
C LEU A 318 -5.36 22.44 -19.57
N GLY A 319 -6.38 23.11 -19.02
CA GLY A 319 -6.48 24.55 -18.85
C GLY A 319 -7.64 24.97 -17.93
N PRO A 320 -7.96 26.28 -17.82
CA PRO A 320 -9.03 26.78 -16.93
C PRO A 320 -10.42 26.21 -17.23
N ASN A 321 -10.65 25.90 -18.51
CA ASN A 321 -11.91 25.46 -19.10
C ASN A 321 -11.72 24.17 -19.91
N ASP A 322 -10.63 23.44 -19.70
CA ASP A 322 -10.24 22.32 -20.56
C ASP A 322 -9.78 21.15 -19.67
N VAL A 323 -10.57 20.07 -19.64
CA VAL A 323 -10.40 18.96 -18.69
C VAL A 323 -10.74 17.63 -19.37
N LEU A 324 -9.92 16.61 -19.14
CA LEU A 324 -10.23 15.23 -19.50
C LEU A 324 -10.57 14.44 -18.24
N ALA A 325 -11.64 13.66 -18.27
CA ALA A 325 -11.97 12.66 -17.25
C ALA A 325 -11.70 11.27 -17.85
N VAL A 326 -10.95 10.41 -17.15
CA VAL A 326 -10.65 9.05 -17.63
C VAL A 326 -10.99 8.03 -16.55
N ALA A 327 -11.86 7.07 -16.89
CA ALA A 327 -12.26 5.95 -16.06
C ALA A 327 -11.68 4.63 -16.58
N LEU A 328 -11.17 3.83 -15.65
CA LEU A 328 -10.60 2.50 -15.89
C LEU A 328 -11.55 1.46 -15.26
N PRO A 329 -12.29 0.64 -16.02
CA PRO A 329 -13.33 -0.22 -15.43
C PRO A 329 -12.82 -1.35 -14.55
N GLY A 330 -13.55 -1.65 -13.47
CA GLY A 330 -13.23 -2.74 -12.54
C GLY A 330 -13.20 -4.12 -13.21
N ASP A 331 -14.12 -4.35 -14.13
CA ASP A 331 -14.47 -5.61 -14.79
C ASP A 331 -13.66 -5.96 -16.06
N ARG A 332 -12.61 -5.17 -16.38
CA ARG A 332 -11.87 -5.21 -17.67
C ARG A 332 -12.66 -4.67 -18.87
N GLY A 333 -13.74 -3.92 -18.67
CA GLY A 333 -14.40 -3.16 -19.72
C GLY A 333 -13.50 -2.14 -20.41
N ALA A 334 -13.99 -1.57 -21.52
CA ALA A 334 -13.30 -0.52 -22.27
C ALA A 334 -13.09 0.74 -21.42
N ALA A 335 -11.93 1.40 -21.54
CA ALA A 335 -11.76 2.72 -20.93
C ALA A 335 -12.83 3.69 -21.42
N TYR A 336 -13.34 4.47 -20.48
CA TYR A 336 -14.16 5.62 -20.79
C TYR A 336 -13.33 6.90 -20.65
N ALA A 337 -13.39 7.78 -21.64
CA ALA A 337 -12.74 9.07 -21.63
C ALA A 337 -13.72 10.16 -22.09
N ALA A 338 -13.82 11.25 -21.34
CA ALA A 338 -14.64 12.40 -21.70
C ALA A 338 -13.84 13.69 -21.69
N HIS A 339 -14.16 14.60 -22.61
CA HIS A 339 -13.53 15.92 -22.74
C HIS A 339 -14.53 17.04 -22.42
N TRP A 340 -14.17 17.87 -21.44
CA TRP A 340 -14.83 19.14 -21.15
C TRP A 340 -14.15 20.27 -21.92
N ASN A 341 -14.90 20.91 -22.82
CA ASN A 341 -14.44 21.99 -23.68
C ASN A 341 -14.74 23.41 -23.14
N GLY A 342 -15.13 23.52 -21.87
CA GLY A 342 -15.54 24.79 -21.25
C GLY A 342 -17.04 25.03 -21.22
N LYS A 343 -17.81 24.22 -21.96
CA LYS A 343 -19.27 24.34 -22.10
C LYS A 343 -20.01 23.02 -21.92
N SER A 344 -19.43 21.91 -22.36
CA SER A 344 -20.06 20.59 -22.38
C SER A 344 -19.02 19.48 -22.30
N TRP A 345 -19.38 18.38 -21.65
CA TRP A 345 -18.66 17.11 -21.81
C TRP A 345 -18.98 16.50 -23.18
N SER A 346 -18.00 15.83 -23.78
CA SER A 346 -18.13 15.02 -24.98
C SER A 346 -17.45 13.68 -24.74
N ASP A 347 -18.09 12.58 -25.14
CA ASP A 347 -17.46 11.27 -25.13
C ASP A 347 -16.33 11.26 -26.18
N ILE A 348 -15.14 10.89 -25.73
CA ILE A 348 -13.94 10.74 -26.56
C ILE A 348 -13.29 9.36 -26.35
N SER A 349 -14.03 8.38 -25.83
CA SER A 349 -13.51 7.05 -25.48
C SER A 349 -12.86 6.35 -26.69
N PRO A 350 -11.79 5.55 -26.50
CA PRO A 350 -11.23 4.73 -27.57
C PRO A 350 -12.26 3.67 -28.00
N GLY A 351 -12.38 3.44 -29.30
CA GLY A 351 -13.27 2.39 -29.82
C GLY A 351 -12.72 0.99 -29.55
N GLY A 352 -13.53 0.11 -28.97
CA GLY A 352 -13.17 -1.30 -28.74
C GLY A 352 -13.61 -1.79 -27.36
N SER A 353 -13.07 -2.94 -26.94
CA SER A 353 -13.38 -3.61 -25.67
C SER A 353 -12.13 -4.09 -24.92
N GLU A 354 -10.97 -3.47 -25.18
CA GLU A 354 -9.70 -3.88 -24.54
C GLU A 354 -9.47 -3.15 -23.22
N SER A 355 -8.97 -3.88 -22.22
CA SER A 355 -8.67 -3.35 -20.89
C SER A 355 -7.60 -2.27 -20.97
N VAL A 356 -7.81 -1.20 -20.19
CA VAL A 356 -6.86 -0.10 -20.01
C VAL A 356 -6.37 -0.11 -18.58
N ASN A 357 -5.06 -0.10 -18.43
CA ASN A 357 -4.36 -0.33 -17.16
C ASN A 357 -3.91 0.99 -16.52
N ASP A 358 -3.56 1.99 -17.33
CA ASP A 358 -3.17 3.33 -16.88
C ASP A 358 -3.50 4.39 -17.94
N ALA A 359 -3.36 5.66 -17.59
CA ALA A 359 -3.44 6.81 -18.48
C ALA A 359 -2.42 7.87 -18.08
N PHE A 360 -1.97 8.71 -19.02
CA PHE A 360 -1.08 9.85 -18.73
C PHE A 360 -1.17 10.92 -19.84
N ARG A 361 -0.47 12.03 -19.67
CA ARG A 361 -0.46 13.16 -20.62
C ARG A 361 0.97 13.62 -20.91
N THR A 362 1.29 13.88 -22.18
CA THR A 362 2.57 14.47 -22.62
C THR A 362 2.51 16.00 -22.65
N LYS A 363 3.67 16.70 -22.64
CA LYS A 363 3.71 18.18 -22.60
C LYS A 363 3.06 18.86 -23.82
N ASP A 364 3.01 18.18 -24.96
CA ASP A 364 2.32 18.62 -26.19
C ASP A 364 0.78 18.71 -26.03
N GLY A 365 0.25 18.16 -24.94
CA GLY A 365 -1.16 18.13 -24.61
C GLY A 365 -1.86 16.80 -24.83
N SER A 366 -1.25 15.85 -25.58
CA SER A 366 -1.87 14.56 -25.93
C SER A 366 -2.20 13.73 -24.68
N LEU A 367 -3.39 13.14 -24.66
CA LEU A 367 -3.74 12.07 -23.72
C LEU A 367 -3.23 10.75 -24.26
N TRP A 368 -2.74 9.89 -23.38
CA TRP A 368 -2.30 8.54 -23.69
C TRP A 368 -3.00 7.55 -22.76
N LEU A 369 -3.44 6.43 -23.32
CA LEU A 369 -4.02 5.30 -22.59
C LEU A 369 -3.11 4.08 -22.75
N LEU A 370 -2.73 3.48 -21.63
CA LEU A 370 -2.02 2.21 -21.59
C LEU A 370 -3.03 1.07 -21.71
N ARG A 371 -3.08 0.44 -22.87
CA ARG A 371 -3.93 -0.72 -23.13
C ARG A 371 -3.14 -2.00 -22.96
N GLU A 372 -3.84 -3.12 -22.78
CA GLU A 372 -3.21 -4.44 -22.62
C GLU A 372 -2.15 -4.73 -23.70
N LYS A 373 -2.34 -4.31 -24.96
CA LYS A 373 -1.48 -4.66 -26.11
C LYS A 373 -0.70 -3.49 -26.73
N GLY A 374 -0.64 -2.32 -26.06
CA GLY A 374 -0.02 -1.13 -26.63
C GLY A 374 -0.44 0.19 -25.98
N LEU A 375 -0.16 1.29 -26.66
CA LEU A 375 -0.55 2.64 -26.24
C LEU A 375 -1.48 3.27 -27.28
N ASP A 376 -2.57 3.88 -26.82
CA ASP A 376 -3.42 4.73 -27.66
C ASP A 376 -3.18 6.21 -27.34
N ARG A 377 -2.87 7.03 -28.34
CA ARG A 377 -2.74 8.49 -28.23
C ARG A 377 -4.02 9.17 -28.70
N TYR A 378 -4.61 10.04 -27.88
CA TYR A 378 -5.60 11.01 -28.33
C TYR A 378 -4.93 12.36 -28.57
N THR A 379 -4.99 12.84 -29.81
CA THR A 379 -4.50 14.16 -30.21
C THR A 379 -5.36 14.73 -31.33
N SER A 380 -5.60 16.05 -31.32
CA SER A 380 -6.38 16.76 -32.35
C SER A 380 -7.74 16.10 -32.70
N GLY A 381 -8.44 15.57 -31.69
CA GLY A 381 -9.75 14.93 -31.88
C GLY A 381 -9.72 13.48 -32.37
N LYS A 382 -8.55 12.84 -32.45
CA LYS A 382 -8.39 11.47 -33.02
C LYS A 382 -7.54 10.58 -32.13
N TRP A 383 -7.90 9.30 -32.09
CA TRP A 383 -7.07 8.23 -31.54
C TRP A 383 -6.05 7.72 -32.56
N THR A 384 -4.90 7.25 -32.09
CA THR A 384 -3.90 6.52 -32.88
C THR A 384 -3.23 5.47 -31.99
N THR A 385 -3.27 4.20 -32.44
CA THR A 385 -2.71 3.06 -31.71
C THR A 385 -1.24 2.84 -32.07
N PHE A 386 -0.42 2.61 -31.06
CA PHE A 386 0.97 2.17 -31.17
C PHE A 386 1.11 0.82 -30.47
N THR A 387 1.49 -0.23 -31.21
CA THR A 387 1.77 -1.56 -30.64
C THR A 387 3.26 -1.88 -30.76
N PRO A 388 3.89 -2.53 -29.76
CA PRO A 388 5.27 -2.97 -29.86
C PRO A 388 5.33 -4.30 -30.64
N GLY A 389 6.24 -4.39 -31.61
CA GLY A 389 6.40 -5.61 -32.42
C GLY A 389 6.98 -6.78 -31.62
N GLY A 390 6.52 -8.00 -31.90
CA GLY A 390 6.96 -9.23 -31.24
C GLY A 390 5.81 -10.20 -30.96
N ILE A 391 6.13 -11.36 -30.37
CA ILE A 391 5.12 -12.36 -29.94
C ILE A 391 4.41 -11.89 -28.67
N HIS A 392 5.17 -11.34 -27.72
CA HIS A 392 4.63 -10.62 -26.56
C HIS A 392 4.40 -9.17 -26.97
N ASN A 393 3.16 -8.70 -26.95
CA ASN A 393 2.80 -7.29 -27.20
C ASN A 393 2.26 -6.57 -25.96
N THR A 394 2.24 -7.25 -24.81
CA THR A 394 1.70 -6.72 -23.56
C THR A 394 2.58 -5.61 -23.01
N ILE A 395 2.01 -4.45 -22.68
CA ILE A 395 2.71 -3.39 -21.96
C ILE A 395 2.16 -3.34 -20.53
N GLU A 396 3.06 -3.42 -19.54
CA GLU A 396 2.71 -3.51 -18.13
C GLU A 396 2.56 -2.12 -17.48
N TRP A 397 3.45 -1.20 -17.84
CA TRP A 397 3.45 0.20 -17.41
C TRP A 397 4.01 1.11 -18.51
N ALA A 398 3.65 2.39 -18.50
CA ALA A 398 4.25 3.41 -19.36
C ALA A 398 4.25 4.79 -18.69
N LYS A 399 5.30 5.58 -18.93
CA LYS A 399 5.53 6.91 -18.32
C LYS A 399 6.20 7.88 -19.29
N VAL A 400 5.91 9.17 -19.13
CA VAL A 400 6.57 10.25 -19.89
C VAL A 400 7.87 10.67 -19.19
N GLY A 401 8.98 10.70 -19.93
CA GLY A 401 10.27 11.20 -19.46
C GLY A 401 10.39 12.73 -19.52
N PRO A 402 11.42 13.32 -18.87
CA PRO A 402 11.70 14.76 -18.95
C PRO A 402 11.90 15.26 -20.39
N ASP A 403 12.38 14.38 -21.27
CA ASP A 403 12.62 14.58 -22.70
C ASP A 403 11.38 14.37 -23.60
N ASP A 404 10.18 14.24 -23.02
CA ASP A 404 8.90 13.96 -23.68
C ASP A 404 8.80 12.63 -24.43
N LYS A 405 9.81 11.75 -24.31
CA LYS A 405 9.67 10.36 -24.74
C LYS A 405 8.75 9.60 -23.81
N ILE A 406 8.07 8.60 -24.35
CA ILE A 406 7.31 7.64 -23.54
C ILE A 406 8.15 6.38 -23.38
N TRP A 407 8.45 6.07 -22.14
CA TRP A 407 9.14 4.86 -21.71
C TRP A 407 8.11 3.85 -21.25
N ALA A 408 8.33 2.56 -21.49
CA ALA A 408 7.38 1.50 -21.17
C ALA A 408 8.08 0.18 -20.83
N GLY A 409 7.44 -0.65 -20.00
CA GLY A 409 7.92 -1.99 -19.65
C GLY A 409 7.09 -3.09 -20.29
N ARG A 410 7.78 -4.12 -20.82
CA ARG A 410 7.18 -5.32 -21.43
C ARG A 410 8.00 -6.55 -21.05
N SER A 411 7.51 -7.39 -20.13
CA SER A 411 8.15 -8.65 -19.73
C SER A 411 9.61 -8.48 -19.30
N GLU A 412 10.57 -8.65 -20.20
CA GLU A 412 12.03 -8.56 -19.96
C GLU A 412 12.66 -7.34 -20.65
N GLU A 413 11.86 -6.54 -21.38
CA GLU A 413 12.30 -5.44 -22.21
C GLU A 413 11.88 -4.08 -21.64
N LEU A 414 12.84 -3.16 -21.59
CA LEU A 414 12.55 -1.72 -21.51
C LEU A 414 12.36 -1.17 -22.92
N LEU A 415 11.28 -0.42 -23.14
CA LEU A 415 10.93 0.18 -24.42
C LEU A 415 10.94 1.71 -24.31
N THR A 416 11.25 2.39 -25.43
CA THR A 416 10.93 3.80 -25.66
C THR A 416 10.13 3.95 -26.95
N LEU A 417 9.11 4.79 -26.95
CA LEU A 417 8.37 5.18 -28.16
C LEU A 417 9.05 6.40 -28.79
N GLU A 418 9.61 6.24 -30.00
CA GLU A 418 10.28 7.31 -30.73
C GLU A 418 9.52 7.63 -32.03
N LYS A 419 8.90 8.81 -32.08
CA LYS A 419 7.98 9.29 -33.14
C LYS A 419 6.74 8.40 -33.33
N ASP A 420 6.93 7.29 -34.03
CA ASP A 420 5.87 6.45 -34.62
C ASP A 420 6.02 4.96 -34.26
N GLY A 421 7.08 4.56 -33.54
CA GLY A 421 7.36 3.16 -33.25
C GLY A 421 8.15 2.93 -31.96
N PHE A 422 7.96 1.76 -31.36
CA PHE A 422 8.71 1.33 -30.18
C PHE A 422 10.11 0.84 -30.55
N ARG A 423 11.06 1.18 -29.69
CA ARG A 423 12.45 0.75 -29.73
C ARG A 423 12.81 0.08 -28.41
N VAL A 424 13.36 -1.13 -28.50
CA VAL A 424 13.92 -1.84 -27.34
C VAL A 424 15.20 -1.14 -26.88
N ILE A 425 15.32 -0.92 -25.58
CA ILE A 425 16.52 -0.41 -24.92
C ILE A 425 17.10 -1.57 -24.10
N PRO A 426 18.29 -2.09 -24.44
CA PRO A 426 18.86 -3.25 -23.75
C PRO A 426 19.15 -2.92 -22.29
N LEU A 427 18.63 -3.75 -21.38
CA LEU A 427 19.06 -3.80 -19.99
C LEU A 427 20.35 -4.63 -19.88
N PRO A 428 21.19 -4.44 -18.85
CA PRO A 428 22.34 -5.30 -18.62
C PRO A 428 21.87 -6.68 -18.13
N GLU A 429 22.71 -7.70 -18.31
CA GLU A 429 22.42 -9.04 -17.79
C GLU A 429 22.51 -9.02 -16.26
N LEU A 430 21.44 -9.44 -15.57
CA LEU A 430 21.31 -9.34 -14.11
C LEU A 430 21.56 -10.70 -13.44
N ASP A 431 20.96 -11.75 -13.98
CA ASP A 431 21.22 -13.16 -13.65
C ASP A 431 21.48 -13.91 -14.98
N PRO A 432 22.50 -14.77 -15.09
CA PRO A 432 22.69 -15.64 -16.26
C PRO A 432 21.52 -16.59 -16.58
N ARG A 433 20.53 -16.71 -15.69
CA ARG A 433 19.35 -17.59 -15.80
C ARG A 433 18.05 -16.86 -16.11
N GLU A 434 17.94 -15.58 -15.75
CA GLU A 434 16.70 -14.78 -15.85
C GLU A 434 17.02 -13.38 -16.35
N GLU A 435 16.30 -12.92 -17.39
CA GLU A 435 16.45 -11.55 -17.87
C GLU A 435 15.68 -10.56 -16.99
N GLY A 436 16.17 -9.32 -16.89
CA GLY A 436 15.65 -8.37 -15.90
C GLY A 436 14.30 -7.76 -16.28
N THR A 437 13.20 -8.17 -15.64
CA THR A 437 11.88 -7.54 -15.81
C THR A 437 11.85 -6.12 -15.25
N PRO A 438 11.74 -5.05 -16.06
CA PRO A 438 11.71 -3.68 -15.54
C PRO A 438 10.35 -3.41 -14.87
N ILE A 439 10.37 -3.19 -13.55
CA ILE A 439 9.17 -3.00 -12.71
C ILE A 439 8.58 -1.60 -12.91
N ASP A 440 9.44 -0.60 -13.10
CA ASP A 440 9.06 0.80 -13.25
C ASP A 440 10.21 1.62 -13.88
N ILE A 441 9.96 2.91 -14.16
CA ILE A 441 10.98 3.90 -14.50
C ILE A 441 10.80 5.19 -13.68
N LEU A 442 11.92 5.79 -13.27
CA LEU A 442 11.98 7.02 -12.50
C LEU A 442 13.02 7.97 -13.09
N PHE A 443 12.77 9.28 -12.98
CA PHE A 443 13.60 10.30 -13.63
C PHE A 443 14.12 11.31 -12.61
N ARG A 444 15.41 11.63 -12.68
CA ARG A 444 16.12 12.53 -11.75
C ARG A 444 16.99 13.51 -12.54
N GLY A 445 16.34 14.51 -13.15
CA GLY A 445 17.00 15.42 -14.08
C GLY A 445 17.30 14.72 -15.40
N ASP A 446 18.58 14.62 -15.75
CA ASP A 446 19.12 13.88 -16.89
C ASP A 446 19.31 12.37 -16.64
N GLU A 447 19.15 11.93 -15.39
CA GLU A 447 19.34 10.53 -14.99
C GLU A 447 18.03 9.74 -15.01
N ILE A 448 18.11 8.51 -15.50
CA ILE A 448 17.00 7.57 -15.58
C ILE A 448 17.34 6.38 -14.68
N LEU A 449 16.45 6.06 -13.74
CA LEU A 449 16.54 4.86 -12.92
C LEU A 449 15.46 3.84 -13.33
N VAL A 450 15.85 2.57 -13.36
CA VAL A 450 14.95 1.43 -13.67
C VAL A 450 15.14 0.36 -12.60
N PRO A 451 14.22 0.22 -11.62
CA PRO A 451 14.13 -0.99 -10.82
C PRO A 451 13.70 -2.16 -11.70
N ALA A 452 14.51 -3.23 -11.73
CA ALA A 452 14.22 -4.45 -12.48
C ALA A 452 14.31 -5.69 -11.57
N ARG A 453 13.46 -6.70 -11.83
CA ARG A 453 13.44 -7.97 -11.11
C ARG A 453 14.22 -9.05 -11.86
N ALA A 454 15.07 -9.78 -11.15
CA ALA A 454 15.71 -11.03 -11.61
C ALA A 454 16.04 -11.90 -10.38
N GLY A 455 15.93 -13.22 -10.48
CA GLY A 455 16.19 -14.15 -9.38
C GLY A 455 15.26 -13.95 -8.17
N GLY A 456 14.11 -13.31 -8.37
CA GLY A 456 13.21 -12.84 -7.30
C GLY A 456 13.65 -11.56 -6.56
N GLN A 457 14.89 -11.11 -6.74
CA GLN A 457 15.42 -9.86 -6.18
C GLN A 457 15.15 -8.65 -7.08
N VAL A 458 15.35 -7.43 -6.57
CA VAL A 458 15.22 -6.17 -7.30
C VAL A 458 16.57 -5.46 -7.39
N THR A 459 17.03 -5.23 -8.61
CA THR A 459 18.22 -4.44 -8.93
C THR A 459 17.79 -3.08 -9.46
N VAL A 460 18.31 -1.98 -8.91
CA VAL A 460 18.11 -0.64 -9.47
C VAL A 460 19.24 -0.33 -10.42
N LEU A 461 18.86 -0.01 -11.65
CA LEU A 461 19.75 0.40 -12.73
C LEU A 461 19.75 1.94 -12.86
N SER A 462 20.86 2.54 -13.32
CA SER A 462 20.97 3.97 -13.65
C SER A 462 21.65 4.19 -15.01
N THR A 463 21.23 5.20 -15.76
CA THR A 463 21.98 5.68 -16.94
C THR A 463 23.31 6.35 -16.60
N LYS A 464 23.54 6.71 -15.34
CA LYS A 464 24.85 7.20 -14.89
C LYS A 464 25.63 6.08 -14.23
N LYS A 465 26.86 5.86 -14.71
CA LYS A 465 27.79 4.89 -14.12
C LYS A 465 28.11 5.32 -12.68
N PRO A 466 27.79 4.51 -11.66
CA PRO A 466 28.07 4.88 -10.28
C PRO A 466 29.57 4.74 -9.95
N THR A 467 29.99 5.46 -8.92
CA THR A 467 31.31 5.32 -8.28
C THR A 467 31.38 4.08 -7.41
N LYS A 468 30.26 3.68 -6.79
CA LYS A 468 30.09 2.46 -5.99
C LYS A 468 28.68 1.90 -6.20
N VAL A 469 28.57 0.58 -6.36
CA VAL A 469 27.29 -0.14 -6.36
C VAL A 469 26.91 -0.42 -4.91
N LEU A 470 25.65 -0.18 -4.53
CA LEU A 470 25.13 -0.57 -3.23
C LEU A 470 24.63 -2.02 -3.31
N ASP A 471 25.39 -2.94 -2.75
CA ASP A 471 24.93 -4.30 -2.46
C ASP A 471 24.19 -4.30 -1.12
N LEU A 472 23.00 -4.91 -1.08
CA LEU A 472 22.13 -4.99 0.11
C LEU A 472 22.22 -6.33 0.86
N ASP A 473 22.83 -7.36 0.25
CA ASP A 473 23.17 -8.63 0.91
C ASP A 473 24.63 -8.64 1.39
N ALA A 474 25.47 -7.69 0.93
CA ALA A 474 26.82 -7.48 1.45
C ALA A 474 26.79 -7.15 2.95
N PRO A 475 27.69 -7.75 3.77
CA PRO A 475 27.78 -7.42 5.19
C PRO A 475 28.20 -5.96 5.38
N ASP A 476 27.62 -5.29 6.38
CA ASP A 476 27.92 -3.88 6.71
C ASP A 476 29.43 -3.61 6.70
N GLU A 477 29.91 -2.91 5.65
CA GLU A 477 31.30 -2.48 5.61
C GLU A 477 31.55 -1.54 6.81
N PRO A 478 32.56 -1.79 7.65
CA PRO A 478 32.82 -0.97 8.82
C PRO A 478 33.10 0.46 8.37
N ALA A 479 32.22 1.38 8.79
CA ALA A 479 32.19 2.76 8.30
C ALA A 479 33.60 3.38 8.27
N GLU A 480 33.96 4.00 7.15
CA GLU A 480 35.34 4.41 6.88
C GLU A 480 35.88 5.37 7.97
N GLY A 481 36.91 4.95 8.69
CA GLY A 481 37.46 5.67 9.85
C GLY A 481 36.90 5.26 11.22
N ALA A 482 35.94 4.32 11.30
CA ALA A 482 35.58 3.69 12.56
C ALA A 482 36.79 2.93 13.14
N PRO A 483 37.05 3.01 14.46
CA PRO A 483 38.08 2.19 15.08
C PRO A 483 37.74 0.71 14.88
N PRO A 484 38.75 -0.18 14.70
CA PRO A 484 38.50 -1.59 14.40
C PRO A 484 37.54 -2.17 15.45
N PRO A 485 36.48 -2.89 15.04
CA PRO A 485 35.39 -3.26 15.93
C PRO A 485 35.96 -3.99 17.13
N ARG A 486 35.63 -3.51 18.35
CA ARG A 486 35.96 -4.23 19.59
C ARG A 486 35.53 -5.68 19.38
N PRO A 487 36.43 -6.66 19.57
CA PRO A 487 36.17 -8.04 19.17
C PRO A 487 34.83 -8.47 19.78
N ALA A 488 33.89 -8.83 18.91
CA ALA A 488 32.48 -8.94 19.25
C ALA A 488 32.34 -9.72 20.56
N PRO A 489 31.62 -9.19 21.57
CA PRO A 489 31.53 -9.84 22.87
C PRO A 489 30.99 -11.24 22.63
N LYS A 490 31.84 -12.25 22.85
CA LYS A 490 31.61 -13.64 22.40
C LYS A 490 30.18 -14.01 22.74
N THR A 491 29.38 -14.36 21.75
CA THR A 491 27.94 -14.58 21.95
C THR A 491 27.73 -15.71 22.95
N GLU A 492 27.56 -15.35 24.22
CA GLU A 492 27.45 -16.32 25.30
C GLU A 492 26.12 -17.03 25.14
N LEU A 493 26.21 -18.28 24.65
CA LEU A 493 25.12 -19.23 24.51
C LEU A 493 24.29 -19.21 25.80
N HIS A 494 23.11 -18.59 25.69
CA HIS A 494 22.24 -18.26 26.81
C HIS A 494 22.06 -19.47 27.71
N ALA A 495 22.13 -19.32 29.04
CA ALA A 495 22.11 -20.47 29.93
C ALA A 495 20.82 -21.28 29.78
N PHE A 496 19.68 -20.63 29.56
CA PHE A 496 18.42 -21.32 29.27
C PHE A 496 18.42 -22.11 27.96
N SER A 497 19.33 -21.84 27.00
CA SER A 497 19.48 -22.66 25.78
C SER A 497 20.22 -24.00 26.03
N ARG A 498 20.75 -24.22 27.23
CA ARG A 498 21.41 -25.46 27.66
C ARG A 498 20.62 -26.20 28.75
N ILE A 499 19.48 -25.65 29.14
CA ILE A 499 18.64 -26.16 30.23
C ILE A 499 17.54 -27.04 29.64
N THR A 500 17.35 -28.22 30.23
CA THR A 500 16.38 -29.23 29.78
C THR A 500 15.21 -29.35 30.76
N PRO A 501 14.09 -30.03 30.41
CA PRO A 501 13.05 -30.38 31.38
C PRO A 501 13.63 -31.16 32.56
N GLY A 502 13.14 -30.88 33.77
CA GLY A 502 13.59 -31.58 34.98
C GLY A 502 13.35 -33.09 34.91
N THR A 503 14.27 -33.86 35.47
CA THR A 503 14.14 -35.33 35.60
C THR A 503 14.64 -35.82 36.97
N PRO A 504 14.23 -37.02 37.43
CA PRO A 504 14.70 -37.59 38.70
C PRO A 504 16.23 -37.75 38.82
N GLY A 505 16.95 -37.89 37.70
CA GLY A 505 18.41 -38.05 37.67
C GLY A 505 19.21 -36.74 37.61
N CYS A 506 18.54 -35.59 37.59
CA CYS A 506 19.21 -34.29 37.46
C CYS A 506 19.89 -33.85 38.77
N LYS A 507 21.13 -33.35 38.67
CA LYS A 507 21.93 -32.88 39.82
C LYS A 507 21.65 -31.45 40.25
N GLU A 508 21.26 -30.57 39.32
CA GLU A 508 20.93 -29.17 39.59
C GLU A 508 19.49 -28.93 39.10
N LEU A 509 18.52 -29.07 40.01
CA LEU A 509 17.10 -28.88 39.72
C LEU A 509 16.64 -27.51 40.21
N PHE A 510 15.86 -26.82 39.39
CA PHE A 510 15.22 -25.56 39.78
C PHE A 510 13.89 -25.37 39.05
N VAL A 511 12.99 -24.61 39.66
CA VAL A 511 11.71 -24.20 39.06
C VAL A 511 11.83 -22.75 38.62
N VAL A 512 11.54 -22.46 37.35
CA VAL A 512 11.24 -21.09 36.90
C VAL A 512 9.80 -20.80 37.29
N LEU A 513 9.58 -19.81 38.16
CA LEU A 513 8.26 -19.43 38.65
C LEU A 513 7.64 -18.36 37.74
N TYR A 514 8.38 -17.28 37.45
CA TYR A 514 7.95 -16.20 36.55
C TYR A 514 9.14 -15.56 35.83
N LYS A 515 8.88 -15.03 34.63
CA LYS A 515 9.72 -14.03 33.97
C LYS A 515 9.26 -12.64 34.42
N LEU A 516 10.18 -11.79 34.87
CA LEU A 516 9.85 -10.43 35.29
C LEU A 516 9.70 -9.51 34.07
N ALA A 517 8.79 -8.54 34.16
CA ALA A 517 8.73 -7.44 33.20
C ALA A 517 9.95 -6.52 33.36
N LYS A 518 10.39 -5.86 32.28
CA LYS A 518 11.53 -4.89 32.33
C LYS A 518 11.30 -3.75 33.34
N VAL A 519 10.04 -3.42 33.64
CA VAL A 519 9.63 -2.36 34.58
C VAL A 519 9.40 -2.85 36.01
N ALA A 520 9.52 -4.14 36.30
CA ALA A 520 9.41 -4.64 37.67
C ALA A 520 10.62 -4.15 38.50
N PRO A 521 10.43 -3.59 39.70
CA PRO A 521 11.53 -2.95 40.42
C PRO A 521 12.59 -3.98 40.91
N PRO A 522 13.81 -3.54 41.26
CA PRO A 522 14.89 -4.44 41.71
C PRO A 522 14.54 -5.25 42.96
N ASP A 523 13.67 -4.73 43.81
CA ASP A 523 13.31 -5.26 45.13
C ASP A 523 11.99 -6.06 45.15
N TYR A 524 11.22 -6.09 44.05
CA TYR A 524 9.88 -6.70 43.91
C TYR A 524 9.68 -8.00 44.72
N ASP A 525 8.55 -8.11 45.41
CA ASP A 525 8.38 -8.99 46.57
C ASP A 525 7.46 -10.21 46.35
N PHE A 526 6.97 -10.43 45.12
CA PHE A 526 6.22 -11.62 44.70
C PHE A 526 5.02 -12.02 45.61
N PRO A 527 4.06 -11.11 45.86
CA PRO A 527 3.07 -11.27 46.93
C PRO A 527 2.10 -12.45 46.69
N LEU A 528 1.68 -12.70 45.45
CA LEU A 528 0.81 -13.83 45.10
C LEU A 528 1.50 -15.18 45.35
N THR A 529 2.77 -15.30 44.97
CA THR A 529 3.55 -16.53 45.15
C THR A 529 3.84 -16.78 46.62
N ARG A 530 4.12 -15.73 47.40
CA ARG A 530 4.23 -15.80 48.86
C ARG A 530 2.94 -16.25 49.54
N ALA A 531 1.79 -15.76 49.09
CA ALA A 531 0.50 -16.21 49.59
C ALA A 531 0.27 -17.70 49.27
N ALA A 532 0.58 -18.14 48.04
CA ALA A 532 0.51 -19.54 47.63
C ALA A 532 1.47 -20.48 48.38
N LEU A 533 2.60 -19.97 48.87
CA LEU A 533 3.60 -20.73 49.63
C LEU A 533 3.34 -20.76 51.16
N LYS A 534 2.37 -19.98 51.65
CA LYS A 534 2.06 -19.89 53.08
C LYS A 534 1.45 -21.18 53.61
N GLY A 535 2.01 -21.71 54.69
CA GLY A 535 1.67 -23.00 55.30
C GLY A 535 2.49 -24.18 54.76
N HIS A 536 3.10 -24.08 53.58
CA HIS A 536 3.82 -25.17 52.91
C HIS A 536 5.23 -25.42 53.46
N THR A 537 5.32 -25.65 54.77
CA THR A 537 6.59 -25.86 55.48
C THR A 537 7.39 -27.08 55.00
N GLU A 538 6.78 -28.03 54.29
CA GLU A 538 7.48 -29.13 53.61
C GLU A 538 8.40 -28.65 52.45
N LEU A 539 8.21 -27.43 51.97
CA LEU A 539 9.06 -26.79 50.97
C LEU A 539 10.23 -26.01 51.62
N SER A 540 10.49 -26.17 52.92
CA SER A 540 11.55 -25.43 53.64
C SER A 540 12.98 -25.71 53.17
N SER A 541 13.18 -26.74 52.36
CA SER A 541 14.44 -27.04 51.69
C SER A 541 14.61 -26.34 50.33
N VAL A 542 13.61 -25.56 49.88
CA VAL A 542 13.64 -24.82 48.62
C VAL A 542 14.34 -23.47 48.82
N LYS A 543 15.30 -23.14 47.94
CA LYS A 543 15.98 -21.85 47.92
C LYS A 543 15.42 -20.96 46.82
N PHE A 544 14.60 -19.97 47.18
CA PHE A 544 14.10 -18.97 46.23
C PHE A 544 15.17 -17.91 45.92
N ALA A 545 15.20 -17.47 44.66
CA ALA A 545 16.18 -16.50 44.18
C ALA A 545 15.67 -15.76 42.94
N GLU A 546 16.28 -14.62 42.66
CA GLU A 546 16.14 -13.92 41.38
C GLU A 546 17.38 -14.20 40.53
N THR A 547 17.19 -14.58 39.27
CA THR A 547 18.28 -14.89 38.32
C THR A 547 18.16 -14.09 37.03
N GLU A 548 19.26 -13.99 36.30
CA GLU A 548 19.31 -13.29 35.01
C GLU A 548 19.93 -14.19 33.92
N ASP A 549 19.37 -14.11 32.72
CA ASP A 549 19.94 -14.66 31.48
C ASP A 549 19.47 -13.79 30.31
N ALA A 550 20.32 -13.56 29.31
CA ALA A 550 20.04 -12.70 28.15
C ALA A 550 19.40 -11.33 28.49
N GLY A 551 19.82 -10.68 29.59
CA GLY A 551 19.28 -9.40 30.06
C GLY A 551 17.81 -9.45 30.54
N ARG A 552 17.31 -10.64 30.88
CA ARG A 552 15.94 -10.88 31.37
C ARG A 552 16.01 -11.43 32.79
N ARG A 553 15.26 -10.81 33.71
CA ARG A 553 15.15 -11.24 35.11
C ARG A 553 14.07 -12.32 35.27
N TYR A 554 14.34 -13.32 36.09
CA TYR A 554 13.46 -14.44 36.38
C TYR A 554 13.39 -14.68 37.89
N PHE A 555 12.20 -15.01 38.40
CA PHE A 555 12.04 -15.54 39.76
C PHE A 555 12.11 -17.06 39.69
N VAL A 556 13.03 -17.65 40.44
CA VAL A 556 13.33 -19.08 40.41
C VAL A 556 13.42 -19.67 41.82
N ALA A 557 13.38 -20.98 41.89
CA ALA A 557 13.48 -21.73 43.12
C ALA A 557 14.33 -22.99 42.91
N PHE A 558 15.51 -23.04 43.52
CA PHE A 558 16.36 -24.23 43.51
C PHE A 558 15.76 -25.29 44.45
N VAL A 559 15.67 -26.54 43.99
CA VAL A 559 14.99 -27.63 44.71
C VAL A 559 15.93 -28.84 44.88
N PRO A 560 15.93 -29.51 46.05
CA PRO A 560 16.88 -30.59 46.33
C PRO A 560 16.53 -31.92 45.66
N SER A 561 15.31 -32.06 45.13
CA SER A 561 14.85 -33.26 44.45
C SER A 561 13.75 -32.96 43.45
N PHE A 562 13.54 -33.89 42.51
CA PHE A 562 12.49 -33.79 41.50
C PHE A 562 11.08 -33.79 42.11
N SER A 563 10.84 -34.57 43.18
CA SER A 563 9.55 -34.62 43.87
C SER A 563 9.22 -33.31 44.61
N ILE A 564 10.20 -32.66 45.24
CA ILE A 564 10.02 -31.32 45.83
C ILE A 564 9.77 -30.28 44.72
N GLY A 565 10.47 -30.40 43.59
CA GLY A 565 10.21 -29.58 42.39
C GLY A 565 8.78 -29.71 41.86
N GLN A 566 8.29 -30.94 41.69
CA GLN A 566 6.92 -31.20 41.25
C GLN A 566 5.88 -30.66 42.25
N LYS A 567 6.13 -30.83 43.56
CA LYS A 567 5.23 -30.29 44.59
C LYS A 567 5.18 -28.77 44.56
N LEU A 568 6.33 -28.10 44.44
CA LEU A 568 6.42 -26.65 44.31
C LEU A 568 5.69 -26.11 43.06
N VAL A 569 5.90 -26.75 41.89
CA VAL A 569 5.17 -26.44 40.65
C VAL A 569 3.67 -26.50 40.88
N LYS A 570 3.18 -27.59 41.50
CA LYS A 570 1.75 -27.77 41.80
C LYS A 570 1.22 -26.70 42.76
N THR A 571 1.87 -26.48 43.91
CA THR A 571 1.46 -25.47 44.91
C THR A 571 1.33 -24.07 44.29
N VAL A 572 2.27 -23.68 43.41
CA VAL A 572 2.23 -22.36 42.76
C VAL A 572 1.16 -22.29 41.66
N GLN A 573 0.92 -23.37 40.92
CA GLN A 573 -0.19 -23.45 39.93
C GLN A 573 -1.56 -23.34 40.60
N GLU A 574 -1.76 -24.02 41.73
CA GLU A 574 -3.03 -23.99 42.48
C GLU A 574 -3.25 -22.65 43.19
N GLY A 575 -2.20 -22.06 43.78
CA GLY A 575 -2.28 -20.80 44.51
C GLY A 575 -2.18 -19.52 43.67
N VAL A 576 -1.63 -19.57 42.45
CA VAL A 576 -1.50 -18.40 41.56
C VAL A 576 -2.10 -18.68 40.18
N LYS A 577 -3.35 -18.21 40.01
CA LYS A 577 -4.12 -18.30 38.76
C LYS A 577 -3.31 -17.85 37.54
N ASN A 578 -3.39 -18.62 36.46
CA ASN A 578 -2.67 -18.43 35.19
C ASN A 578 -1.13 -18.52 35.28
N SER A 579 -0.55 -18.95 36.41
CA SER A 579 0.89 -19.22 36.46
C SER A 579 1.25 -20.53 35.75
N THR A 580 2.41 -20.53 35.08
CA THR A 580 2.93 -21.69 34.33
C THR A 580 4.35 -22.06 34.75
N PRO A 581 4.60 -22.32 36.06
CA PRO A 581 5.93 -22.63 36.56
C PRO A 581 6.49 -23.92 35.94
N GLN A 582 7.78 -23.91 35.61
CA GLN A 582 8.46 -24.99 34.89
C GLN A 582 9.61 -25.55 35.72
N LEU A 583 9.58 -26.86 36.00
CA LEU A 583 10.69 -27.59 36.63
C LEU A 583 11.73 -27.98 35.58
N LEU A 584 12.95 -27.49 35.74
CA LEU A 584 14.04 -27.57 34.78
C LEU A 584 15.31 -28.17 35.39
N CYS A 585 16.18 -28.67 34.53
CA CYS A 585 17.48 -29.26 34.84
C CYS A 585 18.62 -28.38 34.30
N GLY A 586 19.55 -27.99 35.18
CA GLY A 586 20.73 -27.21 34.85
C GLY A 586 20.91 -26.00 35.78
N LYS A 587 21.77 -25.06 35.39
CA LYS A 587 22.19 -23.92 36.20
C LYS A 587 21.88 -22.60 35.47
N PRO A 588 21.12 -21.67 36.07
CA PRO A 588 20.96 -20.31 35.54
C PRO A 588 22.32 -19.59 35.44
N ALA A 589 22.49 -18.69 34.46
CA ALA A 589 23.76 -18.00 34.21
C ALA A 589 24.24 -17.21 35.44
N ARG A 590 23.32 -16.47 36.07
CA ARG A 590 23.61 -15.56 37.18
C ARG A 590 22.47 -15.55 38.19
N THR A 591 22.80 -15.61 39.48
CA THR A 591 21.88 -15.22 40.57
C THR A 591 22.11 -13.75 40.92
N ASN A 592 21.06 -12.94 40.88
CA ASN A 592 21.10 -11.51 41.19
C ASN A 592 20.87 -11.27 42.70
N ARG A 593 19.94 -12.00 43.32
CA ARG A 593 19.70 -11.98 44.77
C ARG A 593 19.06 -13.28 45.26
N ASP A 594 19.38 -13.67 46.48
CA ASP A 594 18.64 -14.70 47.21
C ASP A 594 17.38 -14.10 47.86
N ILE A 595 16.28 -14.86 47.91
CA ILE A 595 15.01 -14.42 48.50
C ILE A 595 14.61 -15.44 49.57
N ARG A 596 14.65 -15.04 50.84
CA ARG A 596 14.25 -15.91 51.95
C ARG A 596 12.78 -15.69 52.27
N ILE A 597 11.95 -16.71 52.04
CA ILE A 597 10.52 -16.69 52.40
C ILE A 597 10.35 -17.57 53.65
N ASP A 598 9.79 -17.03 54.73
CA ASP A 598 9.27 -17.85 55.82
C ASP A 598 7.96 -18.48 55.37
N LEU A 599 7.98 -19.80 55.15
CA LEU A 599 6.84 -20.57 54.66
C LEU A 599 5.72 -20.72 55.72
N ARG A 600 5.94 -20.32 56.98
CA ARG A 600 4.86 -20.28 58.00
C ARG A 600 4.00 -19.03 57.84
N THR A 601 4.64 -17.86 57.73
CA THR A 601 3.96 -16.56 57.63
C THR A 601 3.65 -16.14 56.19
N GLY A 602 4.42 -16.63 55.22
CA GLY A 602 4.44 -16.12 53.84
C GLY A 602 5.26 -14.84 53.68
N GLU A 603 6.11 -14.46 54.64
CA GLU A 603 6.83 -13.18 54.62
C GLU A 603 8.27 -13.30 54.11
N ILE A 604 8.79 -12.23 53.48
CA ILE A 604 10.21 -12.17 53.13
C ILE A 604 11.00 -11.86 54.40
N VAL A 605 11.79 -12.83 54.85
CA VAL A 605 12.79 -12.63 55.88
C VAL A 605 13.89 -11.76 55.27
N LYS A 606 13.87 -10.47 55.57
CA LYS A 606 14.99 -9.56 55.26
C LYS A 606 16.27 -10.19 55.83
N ALA A 607 17.33 -10.25 55.03
CA ALA A 607 18.64 -10.53 55.59
C ALA A 607 18.96 -9.44 56.61
N ASN A 608 19.37 -9.83 57.83
CA ASN A 608 20.10 -8.89 58.67
C ASN A 608 21.37 -8.49 57.91
N PRO A 609 21.68 -7.18 57.82
CA PRO A 609 22.86 -6.68 57.10
C PRO A 609 24.17 -7.09 57.79
#